data_AF-A0A8T4NHE6-F1
#
_entry.id   AF-A0A8T4NHE6-F1
#
_cell.length_a   1.000
_cell.length_b   1.000
_cell.length_c   1.000
_cell.angle_alpha   90.00
_cell.angle_beta   90.00
_cell.angle_gamma   90.00
#
_symmetry.space_group_name_H-M   'P 1'
#
loop_
_entity.id
_entity.type
_entity.pdbx_description
1 polymer ?
#
loop_
_entity_poly.entity_id
_entity_poly.type
_entity_poly.pdbx_seq_one_letter_code
_entity_poly.pdbx_strand_id
1 'polypeptide(L)' 'MIKKIKGKYVVLSETTGRRFGTYTTKKEAEKRLRQIEFFKHIKSAS' A
#
# COMPACT_ATOMS: atom_id res chain seq x y z
N MET A 1 -1.15 -4.71 1.92
CA MET A 1 0.07 -5.43 2.33
C MET A 1 1.33 -4.84 1.69
N ILE A 2 2.50 -5.03 2.31
CA ILE A 2 3.81 -4.65 1.77
C ILE A 2 4.60 -5.92 1.47
N LYS A 3 5.15 -6.03 0.25
CA LYS A 3 5.91 -7.21 -0.19
C LYS A 3 7.26 -6.79 -0.75
N LYS A 4 8.35 -7.42 -0.30
CA LYS A 4 9.70 -7.10 -0.80
C LYS A 4 9.97 -7.90 -2.07
N ILE A 5 10.20 -7.23 -3.20
CA ILE A 5 10.43 -7.85 -4.51
C ILE A 5 11.69 -7.22 -5.10
N LYS A 6 12.69 -8.07 -5.43
CA LYS A 6 13.98 -7.63 -6.01
C LYS A 6 14.64 -6.46 -5.24
N GLY A 7 14.62 -6.54 -3.90
CA GLY A 7 15.21 -5.52 -3.03
C GLY A 7 14.36 -4.27 -2.77
N LYS A 8 13.22 -4.10 -3.47
CA LYS A 8 12.29 -2.96 -3.30
C LYS A 8 11.03 -3.37 -2.54
N TYR A 9 10.40 -2.43 -1.84
CA TYR A 9 9.15 -2.61 -1.10
C TYR A 9 7.96 -2.26 -1.99
N VAL A 10 7.10 -3.22 -2.27
CA VAL A 10 5.93 -3.05 -3.13
C VAL A 10 4.68 -3.06 -2.27
N VAL A 11 3.87 -2.00 -2.38
CA VAL A 11 2.57 -1.93 -1.71
C VAL A 11 1.53 -2.59 -2.63
N LEU A 12 0.88 -3.61 -2.11
CA LEU A 12 -0.12 -4.41 -2.81
C LEU A 12 -1.45 -4.36 -2.05
N SER A 13 -2.55 -4.30 -2.78
CA SER A 13 -3.89 -4.51 -2.24
C SER A 13 -4.04 -5.93 -1.76
N GLU A 14 -4.56 -6.11 -0.55
CA GLU A 14 -4.85 -7.45 -0.02
C GLU A 14 -6.02 -8.09 -0.75
N THR A 15 -7.04 -7.29 -1.07
CA THR A 15 -8.31 -7.78 -1.62
C THR A 15 -8.25 -8.02 -3.13
N THR A 16 -7.47 -7.23 -3.86
CA THR A 16 -7.44 -7.24 -5.34
C THR A 16 -6.06 -7.58 -5.92
N GLY A 17 -5.03 -7.76 -5.09
CA GLY A 17 -3.66 -8.00 -5.54
C GLY A 17 -3.04 -6.83 -6.33
N ARG A 18 -3.74 -5.69 -6.44
CA ARG A 18 -3.34 -4.54 -7.26
C ARG A 18 -2.09 -3.87 -6.66
N ARG A 19 -1.11 -3.54 -7.51
CA ARG A 19 0.07 -2.76 -7.08
C ARG A 19 -0.30 -1.30 -6.93
N PHE A 20 -0.09 -0.76 -5.74
CA PHE A 20 -0.28 0.66 -5.43
C PHE A 20 1.00 1.49 -5.55
N GLY A 21 2.16 0.84 -5.55
CA GLY A 21 3.44 1.51 -5.73
C GLY A 21 4.63 0.64 -5.36
N THR A 22 5.81 1.03 -5.85
CA THR A 22 7.10 0.45 -5.49
C THR A 22 7.94 1.52 -4.79
N TYR A 23 8.58 1.14 -3.69
CA TYR A 23 9.30 2.03 -2.79
C TYR A 23 10.66 1.43 -2.46
N THR A 24 11.64 2.29 -2.22
CA THR A 24 13.00 1.87 -1.85
C THR A 24 13.08 1.55 -0.37
N THR A 25 12.28 2.23 0.46
CA THR A 25 12.27 2.08 1.91
C THR A 25 10.94 1.51 2.43
N LYS A 26 11.01 0.79 3.56
CA LYS A 26 9.82 0.27 4.25
C LYS A 26 8.91 1.41 4.75
N LYS A 27 9.51 2.49 5.27
CA LYS A 27 8.78 3.66 5.80
C LYS A 27 7.89 4.33 4.75
N GLU A 28 8.36 4.49 3.51
CA GLU A 28 7.53 5.07 2.45
C GLU A 28 6.38 4.15 2.06
N ALA A 29 6.64 2.83 1.97
CA ALA A 29 5.61 1.85 1.71
C ALA A 29 4.52 1.84 2.79
N GLU A 30 4.91 1.97 4.07
CA GLU A 30 3.98 2.08 5.21
C GLU A 30 3.15 3.36 5.16
N LYS A 31 3.77 4.51 4.85
CA LYS A 31 3.03 5.77 4.65
C LYS A 31 1.97 5.63 3.56
N ARG A 32 2.31 4.98 2.43
CA ARG A 32 1.34 4.76 1.36
C ARG A 32 0.22 3.80 1.78
N LEU A 33 0.56 2.73 2.49
CA LEU A 33 -0.43 1.77 3.01
C LEU A 33 -1.46 2.49 3.89
N ARG A 34 -1.01 3.33 4.83
CA ARG A 34 -1.90 4.13 5.69
C ARG A 34 -2.82 5.05 4.89
N GLN A 35 -2.30 5.71 3.85
CA GLN A 35 -3.14 6.53 2.97
C GLN A 35 -4.24 5.70 2.31
N ILE A 36 -3.90 4.52 1.78
CA ILE A 36 -4.86 3.63 1.13
C ILE A 36 -5.95 3.18 2.11
N GLU A 37 -5.57 2.80 3.33
CA GLU A 37 -6.53 2.41 4.38
C GLU A 37 -7.44 3.57 4.80
N PHE A 38 -6.88 4.78 4.89
CA PHE A 38 -7.62 6.00 5.19
C PHE A 38 -8.65 6.32 4.10
N PHE A 39 -8.23 6.32 2.83
CA PHE A 39 -9.14 6.52 1.70
C PHE A 39 -10.21 5.42 1.60
N LYS A 40 -9.87 4.18 1.95
CA LYS A 40 -10.83 3.07 1.96
C LYS A 40 -11.94 3.28 3.00
N HIS A 41 -11.58 3.77 4.19
CA HIS A 41 -12.57 4.09 5.23
C HIS A 41 -13.42 5.31 4.88
N ILE A 42 -12.83 6.37 4.32
CA ILE A 42 -13.59 7.55 3.90
C ILE A 42 -14.63 7.21 2.83
N LYS A 43 -14.24 6.42 1.82
CA LYS A 43 -15.15 6.07 0.72
C LYS A 43 -16.33 5.19 1.15
N SER A 44 -16.22 4.54 2.31
CA SER A 44 -17.31 3.72 2.86
C SER A 44 -18.27 4.50 3.74
N ALA A 45 -17.99 5.78 4.03
CA ALA A 45 -18.77 6.66 4.90
C ALA A 45 -19.59 7.70 4.12
N SER A 46 -19.80 7.50 2.81
CA SER A 46 -20.59 8.38 1.94
C SER A 46 -21.82 7.66 1.38
#